data_AF-A0A9E2FNG3-F1
#
_entry.id   AF-A0A9E2FNG3-F1
#
_cell.length_a   1.000
_cell.length_b   1.000
_cell.length_c   1.000
_cell.angle_alpha   90.00
_cell.angle_beta   90.00
_cell.angle_gamma   90.00
#
_symmetry.space_group_name_H-M   'P 1'
#
loop_
_entity.id
_entity.type
_entity.pdbx_description
1 polymer ?
#
loop_
_entity_poly.entity_id
_entity_poly.type
_entity_poly.pdbx_seq_one_letter_code
_entity_poly.pdbx_strand_id
1 'polypeptide(L)' 'MEGYLTTKEAAVLLGITRQGVLKAIYRGRLRAVKIGETRRGYWLVPRHALERYALSRRVPRSTVGESPAP' A
#
# COMPACT_ATOMS: atom_id res chain seq x y z
N MET A 1 17.76 -8.86 -6.46
CA MET A 1 16.33 -8.52 -6.27
C MET A 1 16.23 -7.13 -5.66
N GLU A 2 16.63 -6.11 -6.40
CA GLU A 2 16.46 -4.72 -5.94
C GLU A 2 15.04 -4.26 -6.28
N GLY A 3 14.35 -3.64 -5.31
CA GLY A 3 13.03 -3.04 -5.53
C GLY A 3 11.82 -3.74 -4.91
N TYR A 4 12.01 -4.78 -4.09
CA TYR A 4 10.93 -5.36 -3.27
C TYR A 4 11.18 -5.10 -1.78
N LEU A 5 10.10 -4.86 -1.04
CA LEU A 5 10.10 -4.56 0.38
C LEU A 5 9.21 -5.56 1.11
N THR A 6 9.65 -6.01 2.27
CA THR A 6 8.77 -6.75 3.18
C THR A 6 7.65 -5.86 3.68
N THR A 7 6.55 -6.46 4.15
CA THR A 7 5.47 -5.72 4.84
C THR A 7 5.96 -4.90 6.04
N LYS A 8 7.07 -5.29 6.68
CA LYS A 8 7.66 -4.54 7.79
C LYS A 8 8.36 -3.28 7.29
N GLU A 9 9.18 -3.38 6.25
CA GLU A 9 9.86 -2.23 5.65
C GLU A 9 8.85 -1.26 5.02
N ALA A 10 7.86 -1.78 4.30
CA ALA A 10 6.76 -0.99 3.77
C ALA A 10 6.01 -0.21 4.86
N ALA A 11 5.81 -0.82 6.03
CA ALA A 11 5.15 -0.20 7.17
C ALA A 11 5.96 0.98 7.71
N VAL A 12 7.27 0.79 7.87
CA VAL A 12 8.21 1.85 8.30
C VAL A 12 8.19 3.03 7.32
N LEU A 13 8.30 2.77 6.01
CA LEU A 13 8.31 3.82 4.99
C LEU A 13 6.97 4.57 4.89
N LEU A 14 5.85 3.89 5.13
CA LEU A 14 4.52 4.48 5.09
C LEU A 14 4.09 5.12 6.42
N GLY A 15 4.89 5.00 7.49
CA GLY A 15 4.53 5.44 8.83
C GLY A 15 3.25 4.79 9.38
N ILE A 16 3.01 3.51 9.09
CA ILE A 16 1.84 2.76 9.58
C ILE A 16 2.22 1.42 10.18
N THR A 17 1.25 0.73 10.78
CA THR A 17 1.47 -0.63 11.29
C THR A 17 1.57 -1.64 10.16
N ARG A 18 2.29 -2.75 10.41
CA ARG A 18 2.33 -3.91 9.51
C ARG A 18 0.95 -4.47 9.21
N GLN A 19 0.05 -4.49 10.20
CA GLN A 19 -1.34 -4.90 9.99
C GLN A 19 -2.08 -3.96 9.03
N GLY A 20 -1.80 -2.64 9.08
CA GLY A 20 -2.31 -1.67 8.11
C GLY A 20 -1.87 -1.95 6.68
N VAL A 21 -0.59 -2.33 6.49
CA VAL A 21 -0.07 -2.75 5.18
C VAL A 21 -0.77 -4.03 4.70
N LEU A 22 -0.87 -5.04 5.55
CA LEU A 22 -1.58 -6.29 5.22
C LEU A 22 -3.04 -6.03 4.84
N LYS A 23 -3.75 -5.18 5.59
CA LYS A 23 -5.12 -4.77 5.27
C LYS A 23 -5.23 -4.06 3.93
N ALA A 24 -4.24 -3.24 3.55
CA ALA A 24 -4.20 -2.60 2.24
C ALA A 24 -4.01 -3.62 1.10
N ILE A 25 -3.14 -4.62 1.31
CA ILE A 25 -2.92 -5.72 0.38
C ILE A 25 -4.19 -6.56 0.23
N TYR A 26 -4.79 -7.01 1.33
CA TYR A 26 -6.02 -7.82 1.30
C TYR A 26 -7.22 -7.08 0.70
N ARG A 27 -7.24 -5.75 0.76
CA ARG A 27 -8.26 -4.92 0.12
C ARG A 27 -7.92 -4.56 -1.34
N GLY A 28 -6.85 -5.11 -1.91
CA GLY A 28 -6.41 -4.85 -3.28
C GLY A 28 -5.87 -3.45 -3.54
N ARG A 29 -5.65 -2.63 -2.50
CA ARG A 29 -5.18 -1.24 -2.65
C ARG A 29 -3.67 -1.13 -2.78
N LEU A 30 -2.94 -2.12 -2.29
CA LEU A 30 -1.49 -2.20 -2.37
C LEU A 30 -1.11 -3.50 -3.06
N ARG A 31 -0.48 -3.39 -4.24
CA ARG A 31 0.01 -4.56 -4.99
C ARG A 31 1.16 -5.21 -4.22
N ALA A 32 1.08 -6.51 -4.03
CA ALA A 32 2.12 -7.31 -3.41
C ALA A 32 2.14 -8.71 -4.03
N VAL A 33 3.30 -9.37 -3.96
CA VAL A 33 3.51 -10.76 -4.37
C VAL A 33 3.66 -11.60 -3.11
N LYS A 34 2.87 -12.67 -3.00
CA LYS A 34 3.01 -13.64 -1.91
C LYS A 34 4.08 -14.66 -2.30
N ILE A 35 5.10 -14.81 -1.46
CA ILE A 35 6.11 -15.85 -1.56
C ILE A 35 5.79 -16.94 -0.54
N GLY A 36 5.65 -18.18 -1.01
CA GLY A 36 5.26 -19.34 -0.22
C GLY A 36 3.74 -19.60 -0.26
N GLU A 37 3.40 -20.84 -0.58
CA GLU A 37 2.01 -21.29 -0.75
C GLU A 37 1.27 -21.46 0.58
N THR A 38 2.02 -21.66 1.66
CA THR A 38 1.44 -21.89 2.99
C THR A 38 0.87 -20.62 3.62
N ARG A 39 0.13 -20.78 4.74
CA ARG A 39 -0.32 -19.66 5.58
C ARG A 39 0.83 -18.82 6.17
N ARG A 40 2.05 -19.36 6.19
CA ARG A 40 3.27 -18.68 6.67
C ARG A 40 4.01 -17.91 5.56
N GLY A 41 3.47 -17.87 4.35
CA GLY A 41 4.07 -17.12 3.25
C GLY A 41 4.24 -15.63 3.56
N TYR A 42 5.23 -15.02 2.93
CA TYR A 42 5.60 -13.61 3.11
C TYR A 42 5.08 -12.77 1.96
N TRP A 43 4.65 -11.54 2.26
CA TRP A 43 4.25 -10.58 1.23
C TRP A 43 5.41 -9.65 0.90
N LEU A 44 5.78 -9.62 -0.37
CA LEU A 44 6.74 -8.69 -0.95
C LEU A 44 6.02 -7.60 -1.71
N VAL A 45 6.29 -6.35 -1.36
CA VAL A 45 5.70 -5.16 -1.94
C VAL A 45 6.72 -4.53 -2.89
N PRO A 46 6.43 -4.41 -4.19
CA PRO A 46 7.28 -3.65 -5.09
C PRO A 46 7.36 -2.18 -4.64
N ARG A 47 8.56 -1.59 -4.65
CA ARG A 47 8.79 -0.20 -4.22
C ARG A 47 7.91 0.79 -4.97
N HIS A 48 7.82 0.67 -6.29
CA HIS A 48 6.95 1.52 -7.13
C HIS A 48 5.46 1.43 -6.73
N ALA A 49 5.00 0.25 -6.28
CA ALA A 49 3.62 0.07 -5.85
C ALA A 49 3.38 0.75 -4.48
N LEU A 50 4.38 0.70 -3.60
CA LEU A 50 4.36 1.40 -2.33
C LEU A 50 4.29 2.91 -2.52
N GLU A 51 5.10 3.45 -3.45
CA GLU A 51 5.13 4.88 -3.78
C GLU A 51 3.78 5.35 -4.34
N ARG A 52 3.21 4.61 -5.29
CA ARG A 52 1.87 4.88 -5.82
C ARG A 52 0.81 4.88 -4.72
N TYR A 53 0.86 3.90 -3.82
CA TYR A 53 -0.06 3.82 -2.69
C TYR A 53 0.12 4.99 -1.71
N ALA A 54 1.37 5.40 -1.43
CA ALA A 54 1.66 6.56 -0.61
C ALA A 54 1.07 7.85 -1.21
N LEU A 55 1.20 8.04 -2.53
CA LEU A 55 0.58 9.16 -3.24
C LEU A 55 -0.95 9.12 -3.10
N SER A 56 -1.60 7.99 -3.38
CA SER A 56 -3.06 7.86 -3.22
C SER A 56 -3.56 8.11 -1.79
N ARG A 57 -2.72 7.91 -0.77
CA ARG A 57 -3.04 8.22 0.63
C ARG A 57 -2.94 9.71 0.97
N ARG A 58 -2.06 10.45 0.27
CA ARG A 58 -1.86 11.90 0.47
C ARG A 58 -2.91 12.73 -0.25
N VAL A 59 -3.55 12.20 -1.28
CA VAL A 59 -4.71 12.85 -1.90
C VAL A 59 -5.92 12.57 -0.98
N PRO A 60 -6.43 13.55 -0.22
CA PRO A 60 -7.72 13.36 0.44
C PRO A 60 -8.76 13.11 -0.66
N ARG A 61 -9.64 12.11 -0.46
CA ARG A 61 -10.77 11.81 -1.36
C ARG A 61 -11.85 12.92 -1.36
N SER A 62 -11.50 14.17 -1.07
CA SER A 62 -12.42 15.31 -0.93
C SER A 62 -12.15 16.44 -1.94
N THR A 63 -11.78 16.12 -3.19
CA THR A 63 -11.74 17.10 -4.29
C THR A 63 -12.63 16.73 -5.49
N VAL A 64 -13.57 15.78 -5.31
CA VAL A 64 -14.74 15.63 -6.18
C VAL A 64 -15.94 16.10 -5.38
N GLY A 65 -16.20 17.42 -5.40
CA GLY A 65 -17.33 17.99 -4.68
C GLY A 65 -17.43 19.51 -4.60
N GLU A 66 -16.60 20.31 -5.27
CA GLU A 66 -16.80 21.75 -5.26
C GLU A 66 -16.37 22.43 -6.56
N SER A 67 -17.37 22.90 -7.31
CA SER A 67 -17.36 24.10 -8.15
C SER A 67 -18.80 24.42 -8.58
N PRO A 68 -19.13 25.71 -8.78
CA PRO A 68 -19.98 26.47 -7.86
C PRO A 68 -21.38 26.71 -8.43
N ALA A 69 -22.28 27.19 -7.55
CA ALA A 69 -23.58 27.70 -7.95
C ALA A 69 -23.44 28.90 -8.91
N PRO A 70 -24.22 28.95 -10.01
CA PRO A 70 -24.62 30.20 -10.63
C PRO A 70 -25.76 30.88 -9.85
#